data_AF-A0A7Y5VJU3-F1
#
_entry.id   AF-A0A7Y5VJU3-F1
#
_cell.length_a   1.000
_cell.length_b   1.000
_cell.length_c   1.000
_cell.angle_alpha   90.00
_cell.angle_beta   90.00
_cell.angle_gamma   90.00
#
_symmetry.space_group_name_H-M   'P 1'
#
loop_
_entity.id
_entity.type
_entity.pdbx_description
1 polymer ?
#
loop_
_entity_poly.entity_id
_entity_poly.type
_entity_poly.pdbx_seq_one_letter_code
_entity_poly.pdbx_strand_id
1 'polypeptide(L)'
;FTRATLGTLATYDRLEKVNGHIYNWINIPTLQAIPPFTISSVDSGNLAASLYALTGGVQDILKQPLLTQTTFSAIRKMMGHEGFPPNQSVAALRDSIRWLVELPSIDAQGEWVLAEAERRRKELIDYVERYTPWLLPKFESLFHLTVFADPENEIIPALQNAVDYVRSLDERLMHLANAATGADRELAIELRILMPTAMESLVALVHEVQHIANLSGWHANAMRFDFMLEPQRQLLSIGYDGAQKELFPACYDLVASEARIATFLAIAKGDIPQRAWFRLGRSHVIVGGRAALLSWTGTMFEYLMPALWMRHYPDTLITRSMESAIAIQQHHVKGMPWGISESGMATRDPDGRYQYQAWGIPDLALKYGAEDGPVISPYSTFLTLPFIRKHAISNLRWMAQMGWVGDYGFYEAADYRLNQKQPELVRSWMAHHQGMCLLAVTNLLCDNVFQHWFHANAKVRAAELLLHERPLSKPALRELQRAQPQLSTAPVKAVA
;
A
#
# COMPACT_ATOMS: atom_id res chain seq x y z
N PHE A 1 1.94 6.60 14.57
CA PHE A 1 2.62 6.43 13.27
C PHE A 1 4.14 6.53 13.43
N THR A 2 4.68 7.71 13.75
CA THR A 2 6.14 7.97 13.79
C THR A 2 6.94 6.95 14.61
N ARG A 3 6.52 6.70 15.85
CA ARG A 3 7.13 5.68 16.74
C ARG A 3 7.26 4.29 16.09
N ALA A 4 6.20 3.80 15.45
CA ALA A 4 6.20 2.47 14.84
C ALA A 4 7.12 2.44 13.61
N THR A 5 7.02 3.45 12.75
CA THR A 5 7.84 3.54 11.52
C THR A 5 9.32 3.71 11.83
N LEU A 6 9.69 4.56 12.79
CA LEU A 6 11.08 4.71 13.22
C LEU A 6 11.63 3.43 13.83
N GLY A 7 10.82 2.69 14.61
CA GLY A 7 11.21 1.37 15.12
C GLY A 7 11.45 0.34 14.01
N THR A 8 10.62 0.35 12.97
CA THR A 8 10.81 -0.50 11.78
C THR A 8 12.08 -0.11 11.02
N LEU A 9 12.31 1.19 10.78
CA LEU A 9 13.50 1.67 10.07
C LEU A 9 14.79 1.40 10.87
N ALA A 10 14.78 1.59 12.19
CA ALA A 10 15.91 1.23 13.05
C ALA A 10 16.18 -0.29 13.05
N THR A 11 15.16 -1.12 12.87
CA THR A 11 15.34 -2.55 12.66
C THR A 11 15.91 -2.83 11.28
N TYR A 12 15.38 -2.18 10.24
CA TYR A 12 15.90 -2.28 8.88
C TYR A 12 17.38 -1.92 8.80
N ASP A 13 17.82 -0.86 9.49
CA ASP A 13 19.22 -0.43 9.53
C ASP A 13 20.18 -1.51 10.00
N ARG A 14 19.75 -2.30 10.99
CA ARG A 14 20.56 -3.38 11.58
C ARG A 14 20.62 -4.65 10.73
N LEU A 15 19.74 -4.79 9.73
CA LEU A 15 19.75 -5.95 8.84
C LEU A 15 21.02 -5.99 7.99
N GLU A 16 21.55 -7.19 7.76
CA GLU A 16 22.64 -7.42 6.83
C GLU A 16 22.25 -7.00 5.40
N LYS A 17 23.17 -6.33 4.69
CA LYS A 17 22.94 -5.79 3.35
C LYS A 17 24.10 -6.04 2.41
N VAL A 18 23.79 -6.20 1.12
CA VAL A 18 24.74 -6.17 0.00
C VAL A 18 24.31 -5.08 -0.96
N ASN A 19 25.17 -4.09 -1.22
CA ASN A 19 24.85 -2.94 -2.08
C ASN A 19 23.53 -2.23 -1.72
N GLY A 20 23.21 -2.17 -0.42
CA GLY A 20 21.99 -1.58 0.12
C GLY A 20 20.76 -2.50 0.16
N HIS A 21 20.83 -3.71 -0.44
CA HIS A 21 19.75 -4.69 -0.45
C HIS A 21 19.83 -5.63 0.75
N ILE A 22 18.71 -5.90 1.41
CA ILE A 22 18.61 -6.90 2.48
C ILE A 22 18.43 -8.31 1.90
N TYR A 23 18.82 -9.33 2.67
CA TYR A 23 18.50 -10.71 2.36
C TYR A 23 17.00 -11.01 2.55
N ASN A 24 16.46 -11.90 1.72
CA ASN A 24 15.06 -12.32 1.75
C ASN A 24 14.65 -13.06 3.02
N TRP A 25 15.59 -13.80 3.62
CA TRP A 25 15.33 -14.66 4.77
C TRP A 25 16.17 -14.23 5.95
N ILE A 26 15.49 -13.85 7.03
CA ILE A 26 16.09 -13.27 8.23
C ILE A 26 15.50 -13.96 9.45
N ASN A 27 16.34 -14.29 10.43
CA ASN A 27 15.89 -14.72 11.75
C ASN A 27 15.39 -13.49 12.53
N ILE A 28 14.09 -13.43 12.86
CA ILE A 28 13.48 -12.23 13.45
C ILE A 28 14.12 -11.84 14.80
N PRO A 29 14.34 -12.76 15.77
CA PRO A 29 15.01 -12.39 17.02
C PRO A 29 16.44 -11.87 16.87
N THR A 30 17.25 -12.48 15.99
CA THR A 30 18.69 -12.15 15.88
C THR A 30 19.01 -11.12 14.81
N LEU A 31 18.08 -10.86 13.88
CA LEU A 31 18.24 -10.01 12.70
C LEU A 31 19.33 -10.49 11.71
N GLN A 32 19.82 -11.72 11.89
CA GLN A 32 20.82 -12.32 11.02
C GLN A 32 20.16 -12.91 9.77
N ALA A 33 20.86 -12.81 8.64
CA ALA A 33 20.46 -13.50 7.44
C ALA A 33 20.53 -15.02 7.66
N ILE A 34 19.62 -15.76 7.02
CA ILE A 34 19.59 -17.24 7.08
C ILE A 34 19.59 -17.84 5.67
N PRO A 35 20.02 -19.10 5.51
CA PRO A 35 19.96 -19.78 4.22
C PRO A 35 18.56 -19.69 3.60
N PRO A 36 18.46 -19.52 2.26
CA PRO A 36 19.53 -19.62 1.26
C PRO A 36 20.38 -18.36 1.04
N PHE A 37 20.28 -17.32 1.87
CA PHE A 37 21.03 -16.06 1.70
C PHE A 37 20.81 -15.39 0.33
N THR A 38 19.57 -15.44 -0.16
CA THR A 38 19.21 -14.84 -1.44
C THR A 38 18.83 -13.38 -1.29
N ILE A 39 19.13 -12.60 -2.34
CA ILE A 39 18.62 -11.25 -2.53
C ILE A 39 17.84 -11.24 -3.85
N SER A 40 16.54 -11.04 -3.77
CA SER A 40 15.63 -10.98 -4.90
C SER A 40 15.57 -9.57 -5.49
N SER A 41 15.70 -9.49 -6.82
CA SER A 41 15.62 -8.21 -7.52
C SER A 41 14.20 -7.64 -7.49
N VAL A 42 13.16 -8.48 -7.58
CA VAL A 42 11.77 -8.01 -7.45
C VAL A 42 11.48 -7.53 -6.04
N ASP A 43 11.86 -8.27 -5.00
CA ASP A 43 11.53 -7.90 -3.62
C ASP A 43 12.24 -6.61 -3.21
N SER A 44 13.47 -6.45 -3.67
CA SER A 44 14.20 -5.20 -3.57
C SER A 44 13.48 -4.05 -4.28
N GLY A 45 12.94 -4.29 -5.48
CA GLY A 45 12.13 -3.31 -6.21
C GLY A 45 10.86 -2.91 -5.47
N ASN A 46 10.13 -3.89 -4.91
CA ASN A 46 8.92 -3.67 -4.13
C ASN A 46 9.20 -2.88 -2.85
N LEU A 47 10.29 -3.22 -2.15
CA LEU A 47 10.74 -2.49 -0.96
C LEU A 47 11.16 -1.05 -1.32
N ALA A 48 11.92 -0.85 -2.39
CA ALA A 48 12.31 0.48 -2.86
C ALA A 48 11.08 1.32 -3.23
N ALA A 49 10.08 0.73 -3.88
CA ALA A 49 8.82 1.40 -4.20
C ALA A 49 8.05 1.80 -2.93
N SER A 50 7.99 0.90 -1.96
CA SER A 50 7.36 1.14 -0.67
C SER A 50 8.05 2.25 0.11
N LEU A 51 9.38 2.29 0.10
CA LEU A 51 10.17 3.33 0.76
C LEU A 51 10.01 4.70 0.08
N TYR A 52 9.97 4.76 -1.25
CA TYR A 52 9.67 6.01 -1.96
C TYR A 52 8.23 6.49 -1.72
N ALA A 53 7.26 5.57 -1.68
CA ALA A 53 5.89 5.91 -1.32
C ALA A 53 5.80 6.39 0.14
N LEU A 54 6.56 5.79 1.06
CA LEU A 54 6.66 6.27 2.44
C LEU A 54 7.24 7.69 2.49
N THR A 55 8.33 7.97 1.75
CA THR A 55 8.90 9.33 1.64
C THR A 55 7.87 10.33 1.14
N GLY A 56 7.15 10.01 0.06
CA GLY A 56 6.10 10.87 -0.48
C GLY A 56 4.95 11.09 0.50
N GLY A 57 4.53 10.03 1.21
CA GLY A 57 3.45 10.08 2.18
C GLY A 57 3.77 10.92 3.41
N VAL A 58 4.98 10.83 3.95
CA VAL A 58 5.37 11.69 5.09
C VAL A 58 5.56 13.15 4.68
N GLN A 59 6.03 13.40 3.46
CA GLN A 59 6.10 14.76 2.90
C GLN A 59 4.72 15.36 2.65
N ASP A 60 3.73 14.53 2.33
CA ASP A 60 2.33 14.93 2.23
C ASP A 60 1.76 15.23 3.62
N ILE A 61 1.99 14.35 4.63
CA ILE A 61 1.57 14.57 6.02
C ILE A 61 2.06 15.92 6.57
N LEU A 62 3.28 16.34 6.27
CA LEU A 62 3.81 17.65 6.69
C LEU A 62 2.93 18.83 6.21
N LYS A 63 2.26 18.69 5.07
CA LYS A 63 1.41 19.71 4.46
C LYS A 63 -0.05 19.63 4.91
N GLN A 64 -0.44 18.57 5.60
CA GLN A 64 -1.80 18.38 6.08
C GLN A 64 -2.02 19.14 7.40
N PRO A 65 -3.24 19.65 7.66
CA PRO A 65 -3.60 20.24 8.94
C PRO A 65 -3.46 19.23 10.08
N LEU A 66 -3.10 19.69 11.28
CA LEU A 66 -2.93 18.83 12.47
C LEU A 66 -4.17 17.97 12.78
N LEU A 67 -5.37 18.48 12.47
CA LEU A 67 -6.64 17.79 12.66
C LEU A 67 -7.53 18.00 11.44
N THR A 68 -8.29 16.97 11.08
CA THR A 68 -9.32 17.05 10.05
C THR A 68 -10.63 16.48 10.55
N GLN A 69 -11.73 16.93 9.94
CA GLN A 69 -13.06 16.43 10.24
C GLN A 69 -13.22 14.92 9.99
N THR A 70 -12.40 14.38 9.07
CA THR A 70 -12.34 12.95 8.74
C THR A 70 -11.90 12.11 9.94
N THR A 71 -10.97 12.61 10.76
CA THR A 71 -10.46 11.88 11.94
C THR A 71 -11.58 11.58 12.94
N PHE A 72 -12.43 12.56 13.23
CA PHE A 72 -13.58 12.39 14.12
C PHE A 72 -14.70 11.57 13.48
N SER A 73 -14.93 11.78 12.18
CA SER A 73 -15.93 11.04 11.41
C SER A 73 -15.64 9.55 11.35
N ALA A 74 -14.37 9.14 11.36
CA ALA A 74 -13.98 7.74 11.40
C ALA A 74 -14.49 7.04 12.67
N ILE A 75 -14.29 7.66 13.84
CA ILE A 75 -14.75 7.11 15.13
C ILE A 75 -16.29 6.97 15.12
N ARG A 76 -17.03 7.99 14.67
CA ARG A 76 -18.50 7.91 14.55
C ARG A 76 -18.96 6.76 13.66
N LYS A 77 -18.33 6.59 12.50
CA LYS A 77 -18.64 5.50 11.56
C LYS A 77 -18.38 4.14 12.15
N MET A 78 -17.31 3.99 12.94
CA MET A 78 -17.00 2.73 13.64
C MET A 78 -18.05 2.40 14.71
N MET A 79 -18.67 3.42 15.31
CA MET A 79 -19.80 3.26 16.22
C MET A 79 -21.15 3.09 15.50
N GLY A 80 -21.17 2.99 14.17
CA GLY A 80 -22.40 2.85 13.37
C GLY A 80 -23.17 4.15 13.13
N HIS A 81 -22.60 5.31 13.45
CA HIS A 81 -23.21 6.62 13.20
C HIS A 81 -22.71 7.26 11.90
N GLU A 82 -23.49 8.20 11.35
CA GLU A 82 -23.00 9.03 10.26
C GLU A 82 -21.78 9.86 10.72
N GLY A 83 -20.87 10.10 9.76
CA GLY A 83 -19.74 10.99 9.97
C GLY A 83 -20.20 12.44 10.11
N PHE A 84 -19.29 13.31 10.53
CA PHE A 84 -19.56 14.73 10.52
C PHE A 84 -19.58 15.26 9.07
N PRO A 85 -20.32 16.36 8.80
CA PRO A 85 -20.25 17.05 7.52
C PRO A 85 -18.80 17.43 7.18
N PRO A 86 -18.38 17.41 5.90
CA PRO A 86 -17.03 17.79 5.50
C PRO A 86 -16.84 19.32 5.64
N ASN A 87 -16.51 19.76 6.85
CA ASN A 87 -16.24 21.16 7.19
C ASN A 87 -14.92 21.23 7.97
N GLN A 88 -13.97 22.02 7.46
CA GLN A 88 -12.61 22.13 8.01
C GLN A 88 -12.40 23.43 8.80
N SER A 89 -13.48 24.17 9.11
CA SER A 89 -13.39 25.37 9.94
C SER A 89 -13.01 25.03 11.38
N VAL A 90 -12.35 25.97 12.06
CA VAL A 90 -12.00 25.83 13.48
C VAL A 90 -13.22 25.62 14.36
N ALA A 91 -14.34 26.29 14.08
CA ALA A 91 -15.60 26.09 14.79
C ALA A 91 -16.12 24.64 14.68
N ALA A 92 -16.16 24.08 13.47
CA ALA A 92 -16.62 22.70 13.26
C ALA A 92 -15.72 21.67 13.98
N LEU A 93 -14.41 21.93 14.01
CA LEU A 93 -13.48 21.08 14.74
C LEU A 93 -13.60 21.22 16.25
N ARG A 94 -13.89 22.42 16.78
CA ARG A 94 -14.20 22.61 18.21
C ARG A 94 -15.44 21.81 18.61
N ASP A 95 -16.50 21.84 17.79
CA ASP A 95 -17.70 21.03 18.03
C ASP A 95 -17.39 19.53 18.04
N SER A 96 -16.49 19.10 17.17
CA SER A 96 -16.06 17.71 17.06
C SER A 96 -15.18 17.27 18.23
N ILE A 97 -14.32 18.16 18.73
CA ILE A 97 -13.51 17.94 19.94
C ILE A 97 -14.41 17.90 21.17
N ARG A 98 -15.37 18.82 21.28
CA ARG A 98 -16.38 18.83 22.35
C ARG A 98 -17.11 17.49 22.39
N TRP A 99 -17.63 17.05 21.25
CA TRP A 99 -18.23 15.71 21.11
C TRP A 99 -17.29 14.61 21.57
N LEU A 100 -16.01 14.62 21.15
CA LEU A 100 -15.05 13.58 21.49
C LEU A 100 -14.78 13.49 23.00
N VAL A 101 -14.62 14.64 23.66
CA VAL A 101 -14.32 14.74 25.10
C VAL A 101 -15.54 14.38 25.95
N GLU A 102 -16.73 14.79 25.51
CA GLU A 102 -18.00 14.48 26.19
C GLU A 102 -18.46 13.04 25.91
N LEU A 103 -17.91 12.38 24.89
CA LEU A 103 -18.23 11.00 24.54
C LEU A 103 -17.83 10.04 25.68
N PRO A 104 -18.79 9.29 26.27
CA PRO A 104 -18.49 8.25 27.23
C PRO A 104 -17.56 7.18 26.63
N SER A 105 -16.92 6.38 27.50
CA SER A 105 -16.15 5.23 27.04
C SER A 105 -17.02 4.32 26.17
N ILE A 106 -16.50 3.93 25.01
CA ILE A 106 -17.17 3.02 24.09
C ILE A 106 -17.02 1.60 24.61
N ASP A 107 -18.13 0.95 24.95
CA ASP A 107 -18.15 -0.47 25.31
C ASP A 107 -17.93 -1.32 24.06
N ALA A 108 -16.88 -2.13 24.07
CA ALA A 108 -16.52 -2.94 22.92
C ALA A 108 -17.35 -4.21 22.80
N GLN A 109 -17.91 -4.76 23.88
CA GLN A 109 -18.66 -6.05 23.90
C GLN A 109 -17.99 -7.22 23.13
N GLY A 110 -16.67 -7.20 22.95
CA GLY A 110 -15.95 -8.19 22.14
C GLY A 110 -15.91 -7.91 20.64
N GLU A 111 -16.52 -6.82 20.15
CA GLU A 111 -16.44 -6.37 18.77
C GLU A 111 -15.15 -5.57 18.52
N TRP A 112 -14.30 -6.08 17.63
CA TRP A 112 -13.02 -5.45 17.30
C TRP A 112 -13.16 -4.00 16.81
N VAL A 113 -14.20 -3.70 16.01
CA VAL A 113 -14.42 -2.35 15.47
C VAL A 113 -14.69 -1.35 16.59
N LEU A 114 -15.49 -1.72 17.58
CA LEU A 114 -15.78 -0.88 18.75
C LEU A 114 -14.57 -0.76 19.68
N ALA A 115 -13.81 -1.84 19.87
CA ALA A 115 -12.56 -1.80 20.61
C ALA A 115 -11.53 -0.85 19.99
N GLU A 116 -11.40 -0.89 18.65
CA GLU A 116 -10.55 0.03 17.91
C GLU A 116 -11.09 1.46 17.98
N ALA A 117 -12.41 1.68 17.98
CA ALA A 117 -13.01 3.00 18.14
C ALA A 117 -12.67 3.61 19.50
N GLU A 118 -12.74 2.84 20.59
CA GLU A 118 -12.35 3.30 21.93
C GLU A 118 -10.85 3.61 22.00
N ARG A 119 -10.01 2.76 21.41
CA ARG A 119 -8.57 3.01 21.35
C ARG A 119 -8.27 4.33 20.62
N ARG A 120 -8.91 4.56 19.47
CA ARG A 120 -8.78 5.79 18.69
C ARG A 120 -9.32 7.01 19.43
N ARG A 121 -10.43 6.87 20.15
CA ARG A 121 -11.00 7.95 20.98
C ARG A 121 -9.98 8.43 22.01
N LYS A 122 -9.38 7.51 22.78
CA LYS A 122 -8.35 7.83 23.78
C LYS A 122 -7.12 8.48 23.14
N GLU A 123 -6.58 7.88 22.08
CA GLU A 123 -5.41 8.42 21.37
C GLU A 123 -5.67 9.81 20.79
N LEU A 124 -6.90 10.09 20.33
CA LEU A 124 -7.25 11.40 19.77
C LEU A 124 -7.45 12.45 20.86
N ILE A 125 -7.98 12.08 22.04
CA ILE A 125 -8.05 12.99 23.20
C ILE A 125 -6.62 13.37 23.62
N ASP A 126 -5.75 12.38 23.82
CA ASP A 126 -4.34 12.61 24.15
C ASP A 126 -3.64 13.49 23.09
N TYR A 127 -3.97 13.27 21.81
CA TYR A 127 -3.44 14.08 20.71
C TYR A 127 -3.91 15.53 20.80
N VAL A 128 -5.21 15.77 21.01
CA VAL A 128 -5.77 17.13 21.11
C VAL A 128 -5.14 17.88 22.28
N GLU A 129 -5.05 17.24 23.44
CA GLU A 129 -4.46 17.85 24.64
C GLU A 129 -2.97 18.16 24.47
N ARG A 130 -2.23 17.26 23.82
CA ARG A 130 -0.77 17.40 23.66
C ARG A 130 -0.40 18.37 22.53
N TYR A 131 -1.05 18.29 21.39
CA TYR A 131 -0.61 18.98 20.16
C TYR A 131 -1.46 20.19 19.80
N THR A 132 -2.72 20.24 20.23
CA THR A 132 -3.65 21.33 19.90
C THR A 132 -4.48 21.83 21.09
N PRO A 133 -3.89 22.08 22.28
CA PRO A 133 -4.68 22.39 23.48
C PRO A 133 -5.51 23.67 23.33
N TRP A 134 -5.14 24.60 22.45
CA TRP A 134 -5.92 25.81 22.17
C TRP A 134 -7.29 25.53 21.55
N LEU A 135 -7.50 24.36 20.96
CA LEU A 135 -8.79 23.93 20.41
C LEU A 135 -9.75 23.33 21.46
N LEU A 136 -9.30 23.13 22.70
CA LEU A 136 -10.16 22.60 23.75
C LEU A 136 -11.35 23.55 24.00
N PRO A 137 -12.57 23.02 24.24
CA PRO A 137 -13.78 23.83 24.40
C PRO A 137 -13.69 24.92 25.48
N LYS A 138 -12.95 24.65 26.57
CA LYS A 138 -12.79 25.60 27.67
C LYS A 138 -12.07 26.90 27.28
N PHE A 139 -11.26 26.88 26.22
CA PHE A 139 -10.52 28.06 25.74
C PHE A 139 -11.21 28.78 24.59
N GLU A 140 -12.37 28.30 24.14
CA GLU A 140 -13.08 28.84 22.97
C GLU A 140 -13.39 30.34 23.12
N SER A 141 -13.78 30.78 24.32
CA SER A 141 -14.12 32.18 24.59
C SER A 141 -12.99 33.16 24.29
N LEU A 142 -11.73 32.74 24.48
CA LEU A 142 -10.56 33.58 24.16
C LEU A 142 -10.54 33.97 22.69
N PHE A 143 -10.95 33.07 21.79
CA PHE A 143 -10.89 33.27 20.35
C PHE A 143 -12.04 34.12 19.80
N HIS A 144 -12.96 34.58 20.65
CA HIS A 144 -13.94 35.61 20.29
C HIS A 144 -13.46 37.03 20.58
N LEU A 145 -12.31 37.18 21.25
CA LEU A 145 -11.71 38.48 21.53
C LEU A 145 -11.05 39.05 20.27
N THR A 146 -11.12 40.37 20.12
CA THR A 146 -10.57 41.07 18.94
C THR A 146 -9.08 40.85 18.73
N VAL A 147 -8.31 40.62 19.80
CA VAL A 147 -6.88 40.29 19.74
C VAL A 147 -6.60 38.95 19.04
N PHE A 148 -7.60 38.09 18.90
CA PHE A 148 -7.54 36.80 18.21
C PHE A 148 -8.42 36.74 16.95
N ALA A 149 -8.97 37.86 16.48
CA ALA A 149 -9.74 37.93 15.23
C ALA A 149 -8.87 37.84 13.95
N ASP A 150 -7.68 37.26 14.06
CA ASP A 150 -6.77 37.03 12.95
C ASP A 150 -7.28 35.86 12.09
N PRO A 151 -7.38 36.01 10.75
CA PRO A 151 -7.74 34.93 9.83
C PRO A 151 -6.89 33.66 10.01
N GLU A 152 -5.64 33.77 10.46
CA GLU A 152 -4.79 32.60 10.75
C GLU A 152 -5.39 31.70 11.85
N ASN A 153 -6.17 32.25 12.78
CA ASN A 153 -6.84 31.49 13.84
C ASN A 153 -8.14 30.80 13.36
N GLU A 154 -8.59 31.07 12.13
CA GLU A 154 -9.76 30.40 11.53
C GLU A 154 -9.39 29.10 10.81
N ILE A 155 -8.09 28.81 10.69
CA ILE A 155 -7.54 27.66 9.98
C ILE A 155 -6.68 26.82 10.92
N ILE A 156 -6.76 25.50 10.81
CA ILE A 156 -5.83 24.61 11.51
C ILE A 156 -4.49 24.62 10.77
N PRO A 157 -3.37 24.93 11.43
CA PRO A 157 -2.08 24.96 10.76
C PRO A 157 -1.71 23.58 10.21
N ALA A 158 -1.07 23.57 9.05
CA ALA A 158 -0.37 22.38 8.57
C ALA A 158 0.73 21.98 9.56
N LEU A 159 1.05 20.70 9.66
CA LEU A 159 2.07 20.20 10.60
C LEU A 159 3.41 20.96 10.45
N GLN A 160 3.85 21.22 9.22
CA GLN A 160 5.08 21.97 8.94
C GLN A 160 5.06 23.43 9.43
N ASN A 161 3.87 24.04 9.59
CA ASN A 161 3.68 25.42 10.03
C ASN A 161 3.23 25.51 11.51
N ALA A 162 2.96 24.38 12.16
CA ALA A 162 2.34 24.33 13.47
C ALA A 162 3.19 24.97 14.57
N VAL A 163 4.51 24.78 14.51
CA VAL A 163 5.46 25.34 15.49
C VAL A 163 5.43 26.87 15.46
N ASP A 164 5.44 27.47 14.27
CA ASP A 164 5.40 28.93 14.13
C ASP A 164 4.05 29.51 14.55
N TYR A 165 2.95 28.81 14.21
CA TYR A 165 1.61 29.16 14.67
C TYR A 165 1.51 29.18 16.20
N VAL A 166 1.99 28.14 16.89
CA VAL A 166 1.94 28.09 18.36
C VAL A 166 2.82 29.17 18.98
N ARG A 167 3.91 29.57 18.33
CA ARG A 167 4.81 30.63 18.85
C ARG A 167 4.10 31.98 18.81
N SER A 168 3.52 32.31 17.66
CA SER A 168 2.68 33.50 17.48
C SER A 168 1.48 33.50 18.44
N LEU A 169 0.86 32.34 18.67
CA LEU A 169 -0.24 32.21 19.62
C LEU A 169 0.19 32.46 21.08
N ASP A 170 1.31 31.89 21.54
CA ASP A 170 1.80 32.11 22.90
C ASP A 170 2.17 33.59 23.16
N GLU A 171 2.75 34.28 22.17
CA GLU A 171 3.05 35.71 22.27
C GLU A 171 1.77 36.55 22.45
N ARG A 172 0.72 36.27 21.66
CA ARG A 172 -0.58 36.95 21.80
C ARG A 172 -1.25 36.63 23.14
N LEU A 173 -1.17 35.39 23.60
CA LEU A 173 -1.66 35.01 24.93
C LEU A 173 -0.88 35.71 26.04
N MET A 174 0.43 35.92 25.89
CA MET A 174 1.25 36.67 26.84
C MET A 174 0.75 38.11 26.97
N HIS A 175 0.51 38.76 25.83
CA HIS A 175 -0.04 40.12 25.82
C HIS A 175 -1.42 40.18 26.48
N LEU A 176 -2.30 39.22 26.19
CA LEU A 176 -3.62 39.16 26.82
C LEU A 176 -3.52 38.93 28.33
N ALA A 177 -2.68 38.00 28.80
CA ALA A 177 -2.49 37.70 30.21
C ALA A 177 -1.98 38.91 31.03
N ASN A 178 -1.26 39.82 30.38
CA ASN A 178 -0.77 41.06 30.99
C ASN A 178 -1.81 42.20 30.95
N ALA A 179 -2.68 42.24 29.94
CA ALA A 179 -3.60 43.36 29.70
C ALA A 179 -5.03 43.12 30.21
N ALA A 180 -5.52 41.88 30.21
CA ALA A 180 -6.88 41.54 30.60
C ALA A 180 -7.04 41.39 32.13
N THR A 181 -8.29 41.31 32.57
CA THR A 181 -8.67 41.05 33.97
C THR A 181 -9.78 40.01 34.03
N GLY A 182 -9.96 39.35 35.18
CA GLY A 182 -11.01 38.35 35.37
C GLY A 182 -10.81 37.07 34.56
N ALA A 183 -11.91 36.48 34.10
CA ALA A 183 -11.92 35.15 33.47
C ALA A 183 -11.01 35.05 32.24
N ASP A 184 -10.95 36.07 31.38
CA ASP A 184 -10.11 36.05 30.18
C ASP A 184 -8.62 36.00 30.52
N ARG A 185 -8.20 36.68 31.61
CA ARG A 185 -6.82 36.62 32.10
C ARG A 185 -6.48 35.23 32.62
N GLU A 186 -7.39 34.64 33.40
CA GLU A 186 -7.19 33.30 33.99
C GLU A 186 -7.08 32.23 32.91
N LEU A 187 -8.00 32.23 31.93
CA LEU A 187 -7.96 31.31 30.80
C LEU A 187 -6.72 31.50 29.93
N ALA A 188 -6.28 32.74 29.70
CA ALA A 188 -5.05 33.02 28.96
C ALA A 188 -3.82 32.43 29.68
N ILE A 189 -3.71 32.64 31.00
CA ILE A 189 -2.62 32.07 31.80
C ILE A 189 -2.66 30.54 31.76
N GLU A 190 -3.84 29.94 31.92
CA GLU A 190 -4.00 28.48 31.89
C GLU A 190 -3.59 27.89 30.54
N LEU A 191 -4.01 28.50 29.42
CA LEU A 191 -3.61 28.03 28.09
C LEU A 191 -2.10 28.17 27.88
N ARG A 192 -1.49 29.28 28.33
CA ARG A 192 -0.04 29.48 28.23
C ARG A 192 0.77 28.45 28.99
N ILE A 193 0.29 27.95 30.13
CA ILE A 193 0.96 26.86 30.86
C ILE A 193 1.07 25.60 29.97
N LEU A 194 0.12 25.37 29.07
CA LEU A 194 0.13 24.23 28.14
C LEU A 194 0.97 24.46 26.88
N MET A 195 1.25 25.71 26.50
CA MET A 195 1.94 26.06 25.24
C MET A 195 3.37 25.50 25.14
N PRO A 196 4.23 25.55 26.18
CA PRO A 196 5.58 24.98 26.09
C PRO A 196 5.59 23.49 25.74
N THR A 197 4.77 22.68 26.41
CA THR A 197 4.68 21.24 26.14
C THR A 197 4.11 20.95 24.75
N ALA A 198 3.13 21.74 24.31
CA ALA A 198 2.59 21.60 22.95
C ALA A 198 3.64 21.96 21.89
N MET A 199 4.40 23.03 22.12
CA MET A 199 5.50 23.46 21.26
C MET A 199 6.57 22.36 21.14
N GLU A 200 7.06 21.86 22.26
CA GLU A 200 8.07 20.78 22.30
C GLU A 200 7.58 19.53 21.57
N SER A 201 6.31 19.15 21.80
CA SER A 201 5.69 17.99 21.15
C SER A 201 5.59 18.18 19.63
N LEU A 202 5.19 19.37 19.17
CA LEU A 202 5.10 19.68 17.74
C LEU A 202 6.48 19.71 17.07
N VAL A 203 7.49 20.32 17.71
CA VAL A 203 8.88 20.31 17.23
C VAL A 203 9.38 18.88 17.08
N ALA A 204 9.17 18.04 18.09
CA ALA A 204 9.54 16.62 18.04
C ALA A 204 8.81 15.90 16.90
N LEU A 205 7.50 16.10 16.75
CA LEU A 205 6.70 15.45 15.71
C LEU A 205 7.14 15.85 14.30
N VAL A 206 7.35 17.14 14.05
CA VAL A 206 7.86 17.65 12.76
C VAL A 206 9.23 17.03 12.46
N HIS A 207 10.13 17.01 13.44
CA HIS A 207 11.45 16.41 13.29
C HIS A 207 11.37 14.91 12.99
N GLU A 208 10.55 14.15 13.72
CA GLU A 208 10.35 12.71 13.49
C GLU A 208 9.81 12.41 12.09
N VAL A 209 8.79 13.14 11.64
CA VAL A 209 8.19 12.96 10.30
C VAL A 209 9.22 13.29 9.20
N GLN A 210 9.98 14.37 9.36
CA GLN A 210 11.06 14.71 8.43
C GLN A 210 12.19 13.69 8.46
N HIS A 211 12.52 13.14 9.63
CA HIS A 211 13.53 12.11 9.78
C HIS A 211 13.13 10.81 9.06
N ILE A 212 11.86 10.39 9.16
CA ILE A 212 11.33 9.26 8.39
C ILE A 212 11.45 9.52 6.88
N ALA A 213 11.16 10.73 6.42
CA ALA A 213 11.29 11.10 5.01
C ALA A 213 12.73 10.91 4.52
N ASN A 214 13.69 11.40 5.31
CA ASN A 214 15.11 11.33 5.00
C ASN A 214 15.62 9.88 5.01
N LEU A 215 15.30 9.10 6.05
CA LEU A 215 15.71 7.69 6.16
C LEU A 215 15.12 6.83 5.04
N SER A 216 13.80 6.90 4.83
CA SER A 216 13.13 6.11 3.77
C SER A 216 13.68 6.44 2.38
N GLY A 217 13.87 7.72 2.07
CA GLY A 217 14.47 8.16 0.82
C GLY A 217 15.91 7.71 0.68
N TRP A 218 16.70 7.77 1.76
CA TRP A 218 18.08 7.30 1.78
C TRP A 218 18.18 5.79 1.55
N HIS A 219 17.40 4.97 2.26
CA HIS A 219 17.39 3.51 2.07
C HIS A 219 17.00 3.10 0.65
N ALA A 220 15.98 3.74 0.08
CA ALA A 220 15.57 3.48 -1.30
C ALA A 220 16.66 3.86 -2.31
N ASN A 221 17.41 4.95 -2.05
CA ASN A 221 18.53 5.34 -2.89
C ASN A 221 19.76 4.44 -2.70
N ALA A 222 19.98 3.91 -1.50
CA ALA A 222 21.11 3.05 -1.16
C ALA A 222 21.05 1.67 -1.85
N MET A 223 19.85 1.14 -2.12
CA MET A 223 19.67 -0.06 -2.95
C MET A 223 20.11 0.23 -4.40
N ARG A 224 21.25 -0.32 -4.79
CA ARG A 224 21.86 -0.13 -6.12
C ARG A 224 21.56 -1.32 -7.03
N PHE A 225 20.79 -1.12 -8.09
CA PHE A 225 20.39 -2.21 -8.99
C PHE A 225 21.41 -2.53 -10.08
N ASP A 226 22.46 -1.72 -10.26
CA ASP A 226 23.44 -1.88 -11.33
C ASP A 226 24.23 -3.20 -11.23
N PHE A 227 24.55 -3.67 -10.02
CA PHE A 227 25.24 -4.96 -9.85
C PHE A 227 24.35 -6.17 -10.14
N MET A 228 23.02 -6.00 -10.20
CA MET A 228 22.07 -7.05 -10.58
C MET A 228 21.81 -7.10 -12.08
N LEU A 229 22.37 -6.16 -12.85
CA LEU A 229 22.21 -6.12 -14.31
C LEU A 229 23.10 -7.19 -14.95
N GLU A 230 22.50 -8.10 -15.71
CA GLU A 230 23.25 -8.96 -16.60
C GLU A 230 23.68 -8.14 -17.84
N PRO A 231 24.99 -7.93 -18.09
CA PRO A 231 25.45 -6.96 -19.09
C PRO A 231 25.11 -7.33 -20.54
N GLN A 232 25.09 -8.60 -20.91
CA GLN A 232 24.86 -9.07 -22.28
C GLN A 232 23.39 -8.94 -22.67
N ARG A 233 22.50 -9.37 -21.79
CA ARG A 233 21.04 -9.35 -21.96
C ARG A 233 20.46 -7.97 -21.71
N GLN A 234 21.13 -7.14 -20.90
CA GLN A 234 20.63 -5.85 -20.42
C GLN A 234 19.29 -6.01 -19.68
N LEU A 235 19.22 -7.05 -18.85
CA LEU A 235 18.07 -7.42 -18.02
C LEU A 235 18.55 -7.62 -16.59
N LEU A 236 17.69 -7.35 -15.62
CA LEU A 236 17.99 -7.68 -14.23
C LEU A 236 17.99 -9.21 -14.07
N SER A 237 19.02 -9.73 -13.39
CA SER A 237 18.98 -11.08 -12.84
C SER A 237 17.74 -11.24 -11.93
N ILE A 238 17.29 -12.47 -11.73
CA ILE A 238 16.24 -12.72 -10.72
C ILE A 238 16.72 -12.40 -9.30
N GLY A 239 18.04 -12.42 -9.08
CA GLY A 239 18.62 -12.09 -7.80
C GLY A 239 20.11 -12.40 -7.69
N TYR A 240 20.59 -12.33 -6.46
CA TYR A 240 21.97 -12.59 -6.09
C TYR A 240 22.03 -13.69 -5.02
N ASP A 241 22.94 -14.63 -5.21
CA ASP A 241 23.28 -15.67 -4.26
C ASP A 241 24.37 -15.15 -3.31
N GLY A 242 24.02 -14.87 -2.06
CA GLY A 242 24.95 -14.38 -1.05
C GLY A 242 25.99 -15.40 -0.60
N ALA A 243 25.70 -16.70 -0.76
CA ALA A 243 26.63 -17.77 -0.39
C ALA A 243 27.72 -17.92 -1.45
N GLN A 244 27.34 -17.96 -2.74
CA GLN A 244 28.30 -18.05 -3.86
C GLN A 244 28.88 -16.70 -4.26
N LYS A 245 28.24 -15.59 -3.85
CA LYS A 245 28.56 -14.22 -4.24
C LYS A 245 28.45 -13.97 -5.75
N GLU A 246 27.44 -14.57 -6.37
CA GLU A 246 27.20 -14.51 -7.80
C GLU A 246 25.75 -14.13 -8.11
N LEU A 247 25.51 -13.59 -9.31
CA LEU A 247 24.14 -13.41 -9.80
C LEU A 247 23.55 -14.74 -10.24
N PHE A 248 22.25 -14.90 -10.03
CA PHE A 248 21.54 -16.00 -10.66
C PHE A 248 21.57 -15.84 -12.19
N PRO A 249 21.75 -16.94 -12.95
CA PRO A 249 21.85 -16.89 -14.42
C PRO A 249 20.51 -16.58 -15.10
N ALA A 250 19.40 -16.77 -14.39
CA ALA A 250 18.07 -16.40 -14.87
C ALA A 250 17.85 -14.88 -14.73
N CYS A 251 17.07 -14.31 -15.63
CA CYS A 251 16.74 -12.88 -15.64
C CYS A 251 15.22 -12.70 -15.72
N TYR A 252 14.75 -11.57 -15.19
CA TYR A 252 13.39 -11.10 -15.45
C TYR A 252 13.33 -10.47 -16.85
N ASP A 253 12.66 -11.15 -17.76
CA ASP A 253 12.72 -10.88 -19.19
C ASP A 253 11.34 -10.59 -19.80
N LEU A 254 10.28 -10.38 -19.01
CA LEU A 254 8.94 -10.04 -19.50
C LEU A 254 8.45 -8.73 -18.89
N VAL A 255 7.72 -7.93 -19.68
CA VAL A 255 7.10 -6.70 -19.16
C VAL A 255 5.82 -6.99 -18.36
N ALA A 256 5.13 -8.10 -18.68
CA ALA A 256 4.02 -8.62 -17.88
C ALA A 256 4.57 -9.47 -16.73
N SER A 257 5.22 -8.79 -15.78
CA SER A 257 5.78 -9.38 -14.57
C SER A 257 5.75 -8.36 -13.43
N GLU A 258 5.73 -8.87 -12.22
CA GLU A 258 5.97 -8.19 -10.96
C GLU A 258 7.31 -7.42 -10.98
N ALA A 259 8.34 -7.99 -11.62
CA ALA A 259 9.70 -7.46 -11.62
C ALA A 259 9.87 -6.21 -12.48
N ARG A 260 8.85 -5.83 -13.27
CA ARG A 260 8.88 -4.58 -14.04
C ARG A 260 9.08 -3.37 -13.15
N ILE A 261 8.59 -3.39 -11.91
CA ILE A 261 8.79 -2.27 -10.97
C ILE A 261 10.26 -2.09 -10.60
N ALA A 262 10.99 -3.18 -10.41
CA ALA A 262 12.43 -3.15 -10.13
C ALA A 262 13.19 -2.58 -11.34
N THR A 263 12.88 -3.03 -12.56
CA THR A 263 13.48 -2.51 -13.78
C THR A 263 13.17 -1.02 -13.98
N PHE A 264 11.92 -0.62 -13.80
CA PHE A 264 11.49 0.77 -13.88
C PHE A 264 12.24 1.65 -12.86
N LEU A 265 12.33 1.20 -11.61
CA LEU A 265 13.01 1.94 -10.55
C LEU A 265 14.51 2.05 -10.77
N ALA A 266 15.16 0.97 -11.21
CA ALA A 266 16.58 0.97 -11.53
C ALA A 266 16.89 2.00 -12.63
N ILE A 267 16.03 2.12 -13.65
CA ILE A 267 16.15 3.15 -14.69
C ILE A 267 15.88 4.54 -14.13
N ALA A 268 14.81 4.71 -13.35
CA ALA A 268 14.46 5.99 -12.74
C ALA A 268 15.58 6.52 -11.84
N LYS A 269 16.26 5.62 -11.12
CA LYS A 269 17.42 5.93 -10.27
C LYS A 269 18.69 6.24 -11.05
N GLY A 270 18.75 5.85 -12.33
CA GLY A 270 19.95 5.95 -13.16
C GLY A 270 20.96 4.81 -12.93
N ASP A 271 20.56 3.75 -12.21
CA ASP A 271 21.42 2.60 -11.92
C ASP A 271 21.66 1.77 -13.20
N ILE A 272 20.64 1.63 -14.05
CA ILE A 272 20.72 0.87 -15.31
C ILE A 272 20.24 1.71 -16.49
N PRO A 273 20.71 1.44 -17.72
CA PRO A 273 20.32 2.23 -18.88
C PRO A 273 18.85 1.99 -19.27
N GLN A 274 18.20 3.04 -19.75
CA GLN A 274 16.78 3.01 -20.20
C GLN A 274 16.48 1.90 -21.22
N ARG A 275 17.47 1.51 -22.04
CA ARG A 275 17.33 0.42 -23.02
C ARG A 275 16.89 -0.91 -22.39
N ALA A 276 17.18 -1.13 -21.11
CA ALA A 276 16.77 -2.34 -20.38
C ALA A 276 15.24 -2.52 -20.37
N TRP A 277 14.48 -1.42 -20.28
CA TRP A 277 13.01 -1.47 -20.36
C TRP A 277 12.51 -2.08 -21.68
N PHE A 278 13.19 -1.73 -22.77
CA PHE A 278 12.84 -2.19 -24.12
C PHE A 278 13.39 -3.59 -24.43
N ARG A 279 14.20 -4.17 -23.55
CA ARG A 279 14.64 -5.58 -23.62
C ARG A 279 13.64 -6.56 -23.03
N LEU A 280 12.75 -6.08 -22.15
CA LEU A 280 11.65 -6.90 -21.62
C LEU A 280 10.78 -7.43 -22.78
N GLY A 281 10.42 -8.69 -22.71
CA GLY A 281 9.58 -9.37 -23.69
C GLY A 281 8.17 -8.81 -23.68
N ARG A 282 7.62 -8.65 -24.89
CA ARG A 282 6.24 -8.22 -25.15
C ARG A 282 5.51 -9.30 -25.95
N SER A 283 5.71 -10.55 -25.58
CA SER A 283 5.05 -11.68 -26.24
C SER A 283 3.55 -11.60 -25.98
N HIS A 284 2.73 -11.75 -27.03
CA HIS A 284 1.28 -11.62 -26.95
C HIS A 284 0.58 -12.95 -27.19
N VAL A 285 -0.59 -13.08 -26.59
CA VAL A 285 -1.52 -14.19 -26.78
C VAL A 285 -2.94 -13.64 -26.96
N ILE A 286 -3.81 -14.36 -27.68
CA ILE A 286 -5.25 -14.08 -27.73
C ILE A 286 -6.02 -15.22 -27.06
N VAL A 287 -6.75 -14.88 -25.99
CA VAL A 287 -7.55 -15.83 -25.22
C VAL A 287 -8.98 -15.33 -25.18
N GLY A 288 -9.93 -16.12 -25.67
CA GLY A 288 -11.34 -15.71 -25.74
C GLY A 288 -11.56 -14.38 -26.47
N GLY A 289 -10.78 -14.12 -27.53
CA GLY A 289 -10.82 -12.89 -28.32
C GLY A 289 -10.14 -11.66 -27.69
N ARG A 290 -9.51 -11.80 -26.52
CA ARG A 290 -8.78 -10.72 -25.83
C ARG A 290 -7.29 -10.89 -26.02
N ALA A 291 -6.62 -9.84 -26.47
CA ALA A 291 -5.16 -9.82 -26.53
C ALA A 291 -4.57 -9.47 -25.16
N ALA A 292 -3.67 -10.30 -24.67
CA ALA A 292 -2.90 -10.06 -23.47
C ALA A 292 -1.42 -10.30 -23.72
N LEU A 293 -0.57 -9.68 -22.92
CA LEU A 293 0.82 -10.09 -22.81
C LEU A 293 0.90 -11.43 -22.08
N LEU A 294 1.85 -12.29 -22.49
CA LEU A 294 2.21 -13.50 -21.76
C LEU A 294 3.06 -13.14 -20.54
N SER A 295 2.81 -13.82 -19.42
CA SER A 295 3.68 -13.81 -18.24
C SER A 295 4.34 -15.17 -18.05
N TRP A 296 5.21 -15.33 -17.05
CA TRP A 296 5.91 -16.60 -16.84
C TRP A 296 4.93 -17.70 -16.43
N THR A 297 4.11 -17.41 -15.43
CA THR A 297 3.22 -18.40 -14.79
C THR A 297 1.74 -18.15 -15.03
N GLY A 298 1.37 -17.02 -15.62
CA GLY A 298 -0.04 -16.62 -15.81
C GLY A 298 -0.75 -16.23 -14.52
N THR A 299 -0.02 -15.88 -13.45
CA THR A 299 -0.59 -15.46 -12.17
C THR A 299 -1.14 -14.04 -12.26
N MET A 300 -2.17 -13.70 -11.50
CA MET A 300 -2.71 -12.33 -11.51
C MET A 300 -1.77 -11.32 -10.87
N PHE A 301 -0.96 -11.73 -9.89
CA PHE A 301 0.04 -10.90 -9.23
C PHE A 301 1.07 -10.31 -10.21
N GLU A 302 1.59 -11.12 -11.14
CA GLU A 302 2.54 -10.68 -12.18
C GLU A 302 2.03 -9.44 -12.94
N TYR A 303 0.73 -9.41 -13.23
CA TYR A 303 0.13 -8.28 -13.95
C TYR A 303 -0.20 -7.11 -13.02
N LEU A 304 -0.78 -7.35 -11.85
CA LEU A 304 -1.48 -6.31 -11.11
C LEU A 304 -0.71 -5.72 -9.93
N MET A 305 0.20 -6.46 -9.29
CA MET A 305 0.88 -5.97 -8.09
C MET A 305 1.62 -4.64 -8.34
N PRO A 306 2.38 -4.45 -9.45
CA PRO A 306 3.07 -3.19 -9.66
C PRO A 306 2.13 -1.98 -9.77
N ALA A 307 0.86 -2.18 -10.13
CA ALA A 307 -0.14 -1.11 -10.20
C ALA A 307 -0.57 -0.57 -8.82
N LEU A 308 -0.13 -1.19 -7.72
CA LEU A 308 -0.29 -0.62 -6.37
C LEU A 308 0.52 0.67 -6.20
N TRP A 309 1.67 0.78 -6.89
CA TRP A 309 2.56 1.95 -6.85
C TRP A 309 2.65 2.66 -8.20
N MET A 310 2.78 1.92 -9.29
CA MET A 310 2.94 2.47 -10.62
C MET A 310 1.60 2.93 -11.18
N ARG A 311 1.55 4.17 -11.65
CA ARG A 311 0.43 4.66 -12.46
C ARG A 311 0.28 3.79 -13.71
N HIS A 312 -0.96 3.60 -14.10
CA HIS A 312 -1.31 2.99 -15.37
C HIS A 312 -2.18 3.97 -16.14
N TYR A 313 -1.95 4.04 -17.44
CA TYR A 313 -2.66 4.98 -18.31
C TYR A 313 -3.67 4.23 -19.17
N PRO A 314 -4.87 4.79 -19.40
CA PRO A 314 -5.85 4.20 -20.31
C PRO A 314 -5.25 3.92 -21.68
N ASP A 315 -5.73 2.85 -22.32
CA ASP A 315 -5.32 2.48 -23.69
C ASP A 315 -3.82 2.25 -23.91
N THR A 316 -3.06 1.94 -22.87
CA THR A 316 -1.67 1.46 -23.00
C THR A 316 -1.60 -0.06 -23.10
N LEU A 317 -0.48 -0.57 -23.60
CA LEU A 317 -0.21 -2.01 -23.72
C LEU A 317 -0.38 -2.75 -22.39
N ILE A 318 0.21 -2.20 -21.31
CA ILE A 318 0.18 -2.82 -19.98
C ILE A 318 -1.24 -2.80 -19.42
N THR A 319 -1.94 -1.66 -19.48
CA THR A 319 -3.32 -1.54 -18.98
C THR A 319 -4.27 -2.51 -19.67
N ARG A 320 -4.23 -2.59 -21.00
CA ARG A 320 -5.07 -3.54 -21.76
C ARG A 320 -4.77 -5.00 -21.43
N SER A 321 -3.49 -5.31 -21.14
CA SER A 321 -3.09 -6.65 -20.72
C SER A 321 -3.59 -6.98 -19.31
N MET A 322 -3.52 -6.03 -18.37
CA MET A 322 -4.08 -6.18 -17.02
C MET A 322 -5.60 -6.43 -17.06
N GLU A 323 -6.35 -5.62 -17.82
CA GLU A 323 -7.80 -5.80 -18.00
C GLU A 323 -8.14 -7.13 -18.66
N SER A 324 -7.35 -7.54 -19.66
CA SER A 324 -7.54 -8.83 -20.34
C SER A 324 -7.26 -10.00 -19.40
N ALA A 325 -6.18 -9.97 -18.62
CA ALA A 325 -5.85 -11.02 -17.66
C ALA A 325 -6.97 -11.21 -16.63
N ILE A 326 -7.52 -10.12 -16.09
CA ILE A 326 -8.68 -10.14 -15.17
C ILE A 326 -9.88 -10.84 -15.84
N ALA A 327 -10.25 -10.43 -17.06
CA ALA A 327 -11.41 -10.97 -17.75
C ALA A 327 -11.25 -12.44 -18.15
N ILE A 328 -10.04 -12.84 -18.58
CA ILE A 328 -9.70 -14.22 -18.92
C ILE A 328 -9.82 -15.10 -17.67
N GLN A 329 -9.29 -14.65 -16.54
CA GLN A 329 -9.36 -15.40 -15.30
C GLN A 329 -10.80 -15.56 -14.80
N GLN A 330 -11.61 -14.49 -14.80
CA GLN A 330 -13.04 -14.57 -14.45
C GLN A 330 -13.81 -15.56 -15.33
N HIS A 331 -13.43 -15.67 -16.61
CA HIS A 331 -14.02 -16.65 -17.51
C HIS A 331 -13.59 -18.08 -17.20
N HIS A 332 -12.30 -18.28 -16.86
CA HIS A 332 -11.73 -19.60 -16.57
C HIS A 332 -12.40 -20.29 -15.38
N VAL A 333 -12.76 -19.54 -14.34
CA VAL A 333 -13.42 -20.07 -13.13
C VAL A 333 -14.88 -19.66 -13.02
N LYS A 334 -15.59 -19.63 -14.15
CA LYS A 334 -17.01 -19.24 -14.18
C LYS A 334 -17.85 -20.15 -13.27
N GLY A 335 -18.53 -19.56 -12.29
CA GLY A 335 -19.39 -20.28 -11.35
C GLY A 335 -18.76 -20.55 -9.98
N MET A 336 -17.53 -20.09 -9.74
CA MET A 336 -16.88 -20.06 -8.43
C MET A 336 -16.24 -18.68 -8.18
N PRO A 337 -15.81 -18.37 -6.95
CA PRO A 337 -15.00 -17.19 -6.69
C PRO A 337 -13.74 -17.18 -7.56
N TRP A 338 -13.33 -16.00 -8.03
CA TRP A 338 -12.12 -15.83 -8.84
C TRP A 338 -10.99 -15.17 -8.05
N GLY A 339 -9.76 -15.21 -8.56
CA GLY A 339 -8.58 -14.76 -7.83
C GLY A 339 -7.45 -15.79 -7.87
N ILE A 340 -6.99 -16.19 -9.05
CA ILE A 340 -5.88 -17.14 -9.20
C ILE A 340 -4.56 -16.37 -9.24
N SER A 341 -3.66 -16.72 -8.32
CA SER A 341 -2.30 -16.19 -8.26
C SER A 341 -1.46 -17.09 -7.37
N GLU A 342 -0.16 -16.81 -7.26
CA GLU A 342 0.69 -17.49 -6.28
C GLU A 342 0.09 -17.42 -4.87
N SER A 343 0.03 -18.56 -4.19
CA SER A 343 -0.58 -18.65 -2.86
C SER A 343 -0.20 -19.94 -2.14
N GLY A 344 -0.52 -19.99 -0.85
CA GLY A 344 -0.59 -21.25 -0.12
C GLY A 344 -1.61 -22.22 -0.74
N MET A 345 -1.38 -23.52 -0.54
CA MET A 345 -2.28 -24.61 -0.94
C MET A 345 -2.58 -25.55 0.22
N ALA A 346 -3.64 -26.35 0.13
CA ALA A 346 -4.09 -27.22 1.21
C ALA A 346 -3.11 -28.36 1.51
N THR A 347 -2.27 -28.73 0.54
CA THR A 347 -1.19 -29.70 0.76
C THR A 347 -0.24 -29.22 1.85
N ARG A 348 0.00 -30.06 2.85
CA ARG A 348 0.89 -29.77 3.97
C ARG A 348 2.17 -30.60 3.90
N ASP A 349 3.27 -30.04 4.39
CA ASP A 349 4.49 -30.81 4.67
C ASP A 349 4.32 -31.71 5.92
N PRO A 350 5.29 -32.59 6.24
CA PRO A 350 5.23 -33.44 7.43
C PRO A 350 5.11 -32.69 8.76
N ASP A 351 5.52 -31.42 8.81
CA ASP A 351 5.38 -30.54 9.98
C ASP A 351 4.00 -29.85 10.05
N GLY A 352 3.11 -30.14 9.10
CA GLY A 352 1.76 -29.59 9.03
C GLY A 352 1.69 -28.17 8.43
N ARG A 353 2.76 -27.67 7.81
CA ARG A 353 2.79 -26.35 7.19
C ARG A 353 2.21 -26.42 5.79
N TYR A 354 1.35 -25.46 5.45
CA TYR A 354 0.85 -25.32 4.09
C TYR A 354 2.00 -25.04 3.11
N GLN A 355 1.98 -25.73 1.98
CA GLN A 355 2.93 -25.50 0.90
C GLN A 355 2.50 -24.29 0.05
N TYR A 356 3.44 -23.75 -0.72
CA TYR A 356 3.23 -22.56 -1.56
C TYR A 356 3.51 -22.89 -3.02
N GLN A 357 2.69 -22.38 -3.93
CA GLN A 357 2.82 -22.63 -5.36
C GLN A 357 2.33 -21.44 -6.19
N ALA A 358 2.92 -21.25 -7.37
CA ALA A 358 2.44 -20.31 -8.37
C ALA A 358 1.23 -20.90 -9.11
N TRP A 359 0.03 -20.36 -8.83
CA TRP A 359 -1.20 -20.70 -9.55
C TRP A 359 -1.47 -19.65 -10.62
N GLY A 360 -1.61 -20.07 -11.87
CA GLY A 360 -1.90 -19.16 -12.97
C GLY A 360 -2.82 -19.75 -14.01
N ILE A 361 -3.11 -18.95 -15.03
CA ILE A 361 -3.91 -19.38 -16.18
C ILE A 361 -2.97 -19.93 -17.26
N PRO A 362 -3.13 -21.21 -17.68
CA PRO A 362 -2.24 -21.81 -18.67
C PRO A 362 -2.18 -21.04 -19.98
N ASP A 363 -3.32 -20.52 -20.45
CA ASP A 363 -3.40 -19.71 -21.67
C ASP A 363 -2.66 -18.36 -21.58
N LEU A 364 -2.24 -17.94 -20.39
CA LEU A 364 -1.48 -16.71 -20.14
C LEU A 364 -0.01 -16.96 -19.77
N ALA A 365 0.42 -18.22 -19.71
CA ALA A 365 1.72 -18.62 -19.19
C ALA A 365 2.69 -19.07 -20.31
N LEU A 366 3.95 -18.66 -20.22
CA LEU A 366 5.03 -19.28 -21.00
C LEU A 366 5.37 -20.68 -20.49
N LYS A 367 5.40 -20.83 -19.16
CA LYS A 367 5.64 -22.11 -18.50
C LYS A 367 4.54 -22.32 -17.47
N TYR A 368 3.65 -23.25 -17.78
CA TYR A 368 2.63 -23.64 -16.83
C TYR A 368 3.24 -24.51 -15.71
N GLY A 369 3.15 -24.01 -14.47
CA GLY A 369 3.81 -24.63 -13.31
C GLY A 369 2.89 -25.45 -12.40
N ALA A 370 1.58 -25.33 -12.55
CA ALA A 370 0.60 -25.94 -11.66
C ALA A 370 -0.49 -26.64 -12.47
N GLU A 371 -0.42 -27.96 -12.61
CA GLU A 371 -1.30 -28.71 -13.53
C GLU A 371 -2.69 -29.01 -12.95
N ASP A 372 -2.81 -29.05 -11.61
CA ASP A 372 -4.05 -29.36 -10.89
C ASP A 372 -4.61 -28.09 -10.25
N GLY A 373 -5.69 -27.50 -10.77
CA GLY A 373 -6.27 -26.25 -10.24
C GLY A 373 -7.80 -26.20 -10.34
N PRO A 374 -8.45 -25.14 -9.81
CA PRO A 374 -7.84 -23.90 -9.32
C PRO A 374 -7.65 -23.84 -7.80
N VAL A 375 -6.69 -23.01 -7.37
CA VAL A 375 -6.60 -22.48 -6.00
C VAL A 375 -6.89 -20.98 -6.06
N ILE A 376 -7.80 -20.51 -5.22
CA ILE A 376 -8.30 -19.13 -5.25
C ILE A 376 -7.78 -18.38 -4.03
N SER A 377 -7.08 -17.28 -4.24
CA SER A 377 -6.54 -16.42 -3.20
C SER A 377 -7.27 -15.06 -3.14
N PRO A 378 -7.80 -14.64 -1.98
CA PRO A 378 -8.52 -13.38 -1.84
C PRO A 378 -7.70 -12.14 -2.20
N TYR A 379 -6.40 -12.11 -1.87
CA TYR A 379 -5.53 -10.96 -2.15
C TYR A 379 -5.48 -10.63 -3.65
N SER A 380 -5.54 -11.65 -4.51
CA SER A 380 -5.59 -11.48 -5.96
C SER A 380 -6.82 -10.67 -6.38
N THR A 381 -7.97 -10.93 -5.75
CA THR A 381 -9.17 -10.12 -5.98
C THR A 381 -8.98 -8.68 -5.50
N PHE A 382 -8.32 -8.46 -4.35
CA PHE A 382 -8.00 -7.10 -3.89
C PHE A 382 -7.18 -6.31 -4.91
N LEU A 383 -6.20 -6.92 -5.57
CA LEU A 383 -5.38 -6.25 -6.61
C LEU A 383 -6.20 -5.70 -7.78
N THR A 384 -7.40 -6.23 -8.02
CA THR A 384 -8.28 -5.79 -9.11
C THR A 384 -9.18 -4.61 -8.74
N LEU A 385 -9.23 -4.19 -7.46
CA LEU A 385 -10.12 -3.13 -6.97
C LEU A 385 -10.06 -1.83 -7.80
N PRO A 386 -8.88 -1.35 -8.24
CA PRO A 386 -8.78 -0.14 -9.06
C PRO A 386 -9.38 -0.30 -10.47
N PHE A 387 -9.50 -1.54 -10.97
CA PHE A 387 -9.91 -1.83 -12.35
C PHE A 387 -11.39 -2.21 -12.45
N ILE A 388 -11.87 -3.09 -11.56
CA ILE A 388 -13.22 -3.67 -11.63
C ILE A 388 -13.92 -3.66 -10.26
N ARG A 389 -13.89 -2.50 -9.58
CA ARG A 389 -14.40 -2.27 -8.21
C ARG A 389 -15.67 -3.05 -7.84
N LYS A 390 -16.75 -2.92 -8.63
CA LYS A 390 -18.05 -3.55 -8.32
C LYS A 390 -17.95 -5.08 -8.30
N HIS A 391 -17.29 -5.66 -9.30
CA HIS A 391 -17.10 -7.10 -9.41
C HIS A 391 -16.16 -7.63 -8.32
N ALA A 392 -15.07 -6.92 -8.04
CA ALA A 392 -14.11 -7.28 -7.00
C ALA A 392 -14.77 -7.31 -5.61
N ILE A 393 -15.52 -6.26 -5.25
CA ILE A 393 -16.25 -6.21 -3.97
C ILE A 393 -17.29 -7.33 -3.87
N SER A 394 -18.05 -7.60 -4.94
CA SER A 394 -19.01 -8.71 -4.95
C SER A 394 -18.33 -10.07 -4.75
N ASN A 395 -17.17 -10.28 -5.38
CA ASN A 395 -16.40 -11.52 -5.23
C ASN A 395 -15.85 -11.69 -3.80
N LEU A 396 -15.28 -10.63 -3.21
CA LEU A 396 -14.82 -10.65 -1.81
C LEU A 396 -15.97 -10.90 -0.82
N ARG A 397 -17.14 -10.29 -1.05
CA ARG A 397 -18.33 -10.56 -0.23
C ARG A 397 -18.80 -12.00 -0.35
N TRP A 398 -18.73 -12.58 -1.55
CA TRP A 398 -19.04 -13.98 -1.77
C TRP A 398 -18.08 -14.89 -1.00
N MET A 399 -16.77 -14.66 -1.08
CA MET A 399 -15.77 -15.38 -0.28
C MET A 399 -16.03 -15.25 1.23
N ALA A 400 -16.37 -14.05 1.71
CA ALA A 400 -16.67 -13.82 3.12
C ALA A 400 -17.91 -14.61 3.59
N GLN A 401 -18.98 -14.65 2.78
CA GLN A 401 -20.17 -15.45 3.05
C GLN A 401 -19.88 -16.97 3.07
N MET A 402 -18.84 -17.40 2.36
CA MET A 402 -18.34 -18.78 2.40
C MET A 402 -17.42 -19.07 3.61
N GLY A 403 -17.24 -18.11 4.53
CA GLY A 403 -16.45 -18.31 5.75
C GLY A 403 -14.93 -18.21 5.55
N TRP A 404 -14.49 -17.46 4.54
CA TRP A 404 -13.05 -17.32 4.23
C TRP A 404 -12.33 -16.24 5.06
N VAL A 405 -12.98 -15.70 6.09
CA VAL A 405 -12.45 -14.65 6.95
C VAL A 405 -12.17 -15.22 8.33
N GLY A 406 -10.99 -14.94 8.86
CA GLY A 406 -10.62 -15.20 10.25
C GLY A 406 -10.03 -13.96 10.92
N ASP A 407 -9.25 -14.17 11.97
CA ASP A 407 -8.82 -13.11 12.91
C ASP A 407 -8.00 -11.98 12.25
N TYR A 408 -7.18 -12.31 11.24
CA TYR A 408 -6.37 -11.32 10.50
C TYR A 408 -6.96 -11.00 9.12
N GLY A 409 -8.28 -11.11 8.98
CA GLY A 409 -8.99 -10.90 7.72
C GLY A 409 -9.07 -12.18 6.89
N PHE A 410 -9.11 -12.02 5.55
CA PHE A 410 -9.22 -13.16 4.65
C PHE A 410 -8.05 -14.14 4.83
N TYR A 411 -8.37 -15.43 4.89
CA TYR A 411 -7.39 -16.50 4.82
C TYR A 411 -6.62 -16.46 3.50
N GLU A 412 -5.47 -17.12 3.50
CA GLU A 412 -4.53 -17.16 2.38
C GLU A 412 -5.18 -17.61 1.05
N ALA A 413 -5.88 -18.74 1.06
CA ALA A 413 -6.52 -19.29 -0.12
C ALA A 413 -7.61 -20.33 0.18
N ALA A 414 -8.35 -20.71 -0.86
CA ALA A 414 -9.24 -21.85 -0.89
C ALA A 414 -8.85 -22.78 -2.05
N ASP A 415 -8.59 -24.05 -1.72
CA ASP A 415 -8.07 -25.06 -2.64
C ASP A 415 -9.22 -25.92 -3.18
N TYR A 416 -9.49 -25.82 -4.50
CA TYR A 416 -10.57 -26.55 -5.17
C TYR A 416 -10.11 -27.82 -5.89
N ARG A 417 -8.83 -28.19 -5.80
CA ARG A 417 -8.24 -29.30 -6.58
C ARG A 417 -8.93 -30.64 -6.31
N LEU A 418 -9.25 -30.91 -5.04
CA LEU A 418 -9.91 -32.16 -4.64
C LEU A 418 -11.43 -32.09 -4.72
N ASN A 419 -12.03 -30.91 -4.51
CA ASN A 419 -13.48 -30.74 -4.50
C ASN A 419 -13.90 -29.34 -4.96
N GLN A 420 -14.56 -29.29 -6.12
CA GLN A 420 -15.01 -28.03 -6.73
C GLN A 420 -16.18 -27.34 -5.98
N LYS A 421 -16.90 -28.05 -5.09
CA LYS A 421 -18.05 -27.50 -4.35
C LYS A 421 -17.71 -27.10 -2.92
N GLN A 422 -16.74 -27.77 -2.31
CA GLN A 422 -16.31 -27.54 -0.94
C GLN A 422 -14.78 -27.47 -0.91
N PRO A 423 -14.20 -26.29 -1.14
CA PRO A 423 -12.75 -26.15 -1.14
C PRO A 423 -12.18 -26.31 0.28
N GLU A 424 -10.93 -26.77 0.38
CA GLU A 424 -10.21 -26.74 1.65
C GLU A 424 -9.60 -25.34 1.86
N LEU A 425 -9.85 -24.74 3.02
CA LEU A 425 -9.30 -23.43 3.35
C LEU A 425 -7.86 -23.54 3.84
N VAL A 426 -6.98 -22.75 3.23
CA VAL A 426 -5.61 -22.55 3.68
C VAL A 426 -5.64 -21.51 4.80
N ARG A 427 -5.86 -21.98 6.04
CA ARG A 427 -6.04 -21.13 7.23
C ARG A 427 -4.71 -20.57 7.74
N SER A 428 -4.05 -19.77 6.93
CA SER A 428 -2.85 -19.00 7.25
C SER A 428 -2.98 -17.57 6.72
N TRP A 429 -2.02 -16.72 7.08
CA TRP A 429 -1.91 -15.35 6.56
C TRP A 429 -0.46 -15.04 6.23
N MET A 430 -0.23 -14.46 5.06
CA MET A 430 1.10 -13.98 4.66
C MET A 430 1.16 -12.45 4.75
N ALA A 431 2.22 -11.93 5.37
CA ALA A 431 2.37 -10.50 5.61
C ALA A 431 2.31 -9.66 4.31
N HIS A 432 2.93 -10.16 3.23
CA HIS A 432 2.94 -9.45 1.95
C HIS A 432 1.57 -9.49 1.25
N HIS A 433 0.82 -10.60 1.31
CA HIS A 433 -0.55 -10.66 0.80
C HIS A 433 -1.48 -9.72 1.57
N GLN A 434 -1.41 -9.71 2.90
CA GLN A 434 -2.20 -8.77 3.72
C GLN A 434 -1.79 -7.31 3.46
N GLY A 435 -0.48 -7.05 3.33
CA GLY A 435 0.04 -5.75 2.93
C GLY A 435 -0.57 -5.27 1.59
N MET A 436 -0.57 -6.13 0.58
CA MET A 436 -1.18 -5.80 -0.72
C MET A 436 -2.69 -5.57 -0.63
N CYS A 437 -3.42 -6.35 0.16
CA CYS A 437 -4.85 -6.10 0.42
C CYS A 437 -5.06 -4.69 1.00
N LEU A 438 -4.29 -4.33 2.02
CA LEU A 438 -4.38 -3.02 2.68
C LEU A 438 -4.03 -1.87 1.72
N LEU A 439 -2.97 -2.03 0.92
CA LEU A 439 -2.57 -1.04 -0.08
C LEU A 439 -3.66 -0.87 -1.14
N ALA A 440 -4.24 -1.96 -1.65
CA ALA A 440 -5.30 -1.92 -2.66
C ALA A 440 -6.57 -1.23 -2.14
N VAL A 441 -7.00 -1.56 -0.91
CA VAL A 441 -8.15 -0.90 -0.26
C VAL A 441 -7.85 0.58 -0.02
N THR A 442 -6.65 0.92 0.43
CA THR A 442 -6.26 2.32 0.67
C THR A 442 -6.26 3.11 -0.64
N ASN A 443 -5.71 2.56 -1.72
CA ASN A 443 -5.78 3.19 -3.04
C ASN A 443 -7.23 3.37 -3.50
N LEU A 444 -8.12 2.41 -3.25
CA LEU A 444 -9.53 2.56 -3.58
C LEU A 444 -10.23 3.67 -2.78
N LEU A 445 -9.91 3.80 -1.49
CA LEU A 445 -10.58 4.73 -0.57
C LEU A 445 -9.98 6.14 -0.59
N CYS A 446 -8.72 6.27 -1.00
CA CYS A 446 -7.94 7.50 -0.95
C CYS A 446 -7.42 7.87 -2.35
N ASP A 447 -8.21 7.63 -3.39
CA ASP A 447 -7.93 8.06 -4.77
C ASP A 447 -6.49 7.74 -5.24
N ASN A 448 -6.08 6.48 -5.13
CA ASN A 448 -4.76 5.97 -5.49
C ASN A 448 -3.59 6.68 -4.78
N VAL A 449 -3.74 7.01 -3.49
CA VAL A 449 -2.75 7.74 -2.71
C VAL A 449 -1.33 7.15 -2.76
N PHE A 450 -1.15 5.83 -2.77
CA PHE A 450 0.18 5.23 -2.86
C PHE A 450 0.83 5.47 -4.22
N GLN A 451 0.05 5.54 -5.30
CA GLN A 451 0.57 5.95 -6.61
C GLN A 451 0.96 7.43 -6.58
N HIS A 452 0.15 8.30 -5.96
CA HIS A 452 0.49 9.71 -5.80
C HIS A 452 1.80 9.91 -5.03
N TRP A 453 1.97 9.22 -3.92
CA TRP A 453 3.19 9.31 -3.11
C TRP A 453 4.41 8.74 -3.82
N PHE A 454 4.28 7.59 -4.48
CA PHE A 454 5.36 7.00 -5.28
C PHE A 454 5.81 7.93 -6.41
N HIS A 455 4.84 8.49 -7.16
CA HIS A 455 5.09 9.42 -8.26
C HIS A 455 5.35 10.86 -7.80
N ALA A 456 5.39 11.17 -6.50
CA ALA A 456 5.89 12.46 -6.01
C ALA A 456 7.41 12.57 -6.14
N ASN A 457 8.11 11.42 -6.19
CA ASN A 457 9.56 11.36 -6.35
C ASN A 457 9.99 11.86 -7.74
N ALA A 458 10.91 12.82 -7.78
CA ALA A 458 11.39 13.42 -9.04
C ALA A 458 12.03 12.39 -10.00
N LYS A 459 12.74 11.39 -9.47
CA LYS A 459 13.36 10.32 -10.27
C LYS A 459 12.30 9.46 -10.95
N VAL A 460 11.26 9.09 -10.21
CA VAL A 460 10.11 8.32 -10.73
C VAL A 460 9.39 9.10 -11.83
N ARG A 461 9.09 10.38 -11.60
CA ARG A 461 8.43 11.24 -12.61
C ARG A 461 9.22 11.35 -13.90
N ALA A 462 10.55 11.47 -13.80
CA ALA A 462 11.41 11.57 -14.99
C ALA A 462 11.35 10.31 -15.89
N ALA A 463 11.00 9.16 -15.32
CA ALA A 463 10.88 7.89 -16.05
C ALA A 463 9.45 7.56 -16.52
N GLU A 464 8.43 8.35 -16.17
CA GLU A 464 7.01 8.03 -16.43
C GLU A 464 6.68 7.76 -17.90
N LEU A 465 7.42 8.35 -18.85
CA LEU A 465 7.22 8.12 -20.28
C LEU A 465 7.34 6.64 -20.68
N LEU A 466 8.07 5.83 -19.91
CA LEU A 466 8.14 4.37 -20.12
C LEU A 466 6.80 3.67 -19.92
N LEU A 467 5.86 4.27 -19.20
CA LEU A 467 4.55 3.71 -18.88
C LEU A 467 3.50 3.96 -19.98
N HIS A 468 3.86 4.72 -21.02
CA HIS A 468 2.97 5.08 -22.13
C HIS A 468 3.13 4.18 -23.37
N GLU A 469 3.46 2.90 -23.17
CA GLU A 469 3.64 1.97 -24.28
C GLU A 469 2.36 1.77 -25.08
N ARG A 470 2.49 1.86 -26.42
CA ARG A 470 1.37 1.73 -27.34
C ARG A 470 0.91 0.26 -27.39
N PRO A 471 -0.41 0.00 -27.31
CA PRO A 471 -0.94 -1.35 -27.49
C PRO A 471 -0.83 -1.79 -28.95
N LEU A 472 -1.09 -3.08 -29.21
CA LEU A 472 -1.14 -3.62 -30.57
C LEU A 472 -2.13 -2.83 -31.46
N SER A 473 -1.70 -2.57 -32.69
CA SER A 473 -2.56 -1.99 -33.73
C SER A 473 -3.65 -2.98 -34.17
N LYS A 474 -4.76 -2.48 -34.74
CA LYS A 474 -5.82 -3.36 -35.28
C LYS A 474 -5.29 -4.38 -36.31
N PRO A 475 -4.38 -4.02 -37.24
CA PRO A 475 -3.75 -4.98 -38.13
C PRO A 475 -2.94 -6.05 -37.37
N ALA A 476 -2.09 -5.65 -36.42
CA ALA A 476 -1.27 -6.59 -35.63
C ALA A 476 -2.14 -7.55 -34.82
N LEU A 477 -3.27 -7.09 -34.28
CA LEU A 477 -4.25 -7.95 -33.63
C LEU A 477 -4.85 -8.99 -34.59
N ARG A 478 -5.21 -8.60 -35.82
CA ARG A 478 -5.73 -9.53 -36.83
C ARG A 478 -4.69 -10.54 -37.27
N GLU A 479 -3.43 -10.13 -37.38
CA GLU A 479 -2.32 -11.03 -37.70
C GLU A 479 -2.09 -12.04 -36.56
N LEU A 480 -2.10 -11.57 -35.31
CA LEU A 480 -1.99 -12.45 -34.15
C LEU A 480 -3.15 -13.47 -34.08
N GLN A 481 -4.38 -13.05 -34.37
CA GLN A 481 -5.55 -13.94 -34.46
C GLN A 481 -5.39 -15.01 -35.54
N ARG A 482 -4.72 -14.70 -36.65
CA ARG A 482 -4.46 -15.65 -37.73
C ARG A 482 -3.28 -16.58 -37.44
N ALA A 483 -2.28 -16.07 -36.74
CA ALA A 483 -1.04 -16.79 -36.44
C ALA A 483 -1.18 -17.79 -35.29
N GLN A 484 -2.11 -17.56 -34.37
CA GLN A 484 -2.43 -18.56 -33.35
C GLN A 484 -3.25 -19.69 -33.99
N PRO A 485 -2.80 -20.95 -33.90
CA PRO A 485 -3.67 -22.07 -34.27
C PRO A 485 -4.94 -21.96 -33.43
N GLN A 486 -6.12 -22.19 -34.02
CA GLN A 486 -7.36 -22.33 -33.26
C GLN A 486 -7.12 -23.43 -32.22
N LEU A 487 -6.84 -23.06 -30.96
CA LEU A 487 -6.79 -23.99 -29.85
C LEU A 487 -8.18 -24.63 -29.81
N SER A 488 -8.22 -25.87 -30.28
CA SER A 488 -9.44 -26.65 -30.41
C SER A 488 -10.10 -26.72 -29.05
N THR A 489 -11.32 -26.19 -28.98
CA THR A 489 -12.28 -26.47 -27.91
C THR A 489 -12.69 -27.95 -28.00
N ALA A 490 -11.82 -28.86 -27.59
CA ALA A 490 -12.19 -30.25 -27.36
C ALA A 490 -12.62 -30.36 -25.90
N PRO A 491 -13.86 -30.78 -25.60
CA PRO A 491 -14.24 -31.08 -24.22
C PRO A 491 -13.38 -32.23 -23.73
N VAL A 492 -12.70 -32.04 -22.60
CA VAL A 492 -12.07 -33.14 -21.86
C VAL A 492 -13.18 -34.14 -21.57
N LYS A 493 -13.16 -35.27 -22.30
CA LYS A 493 -14.05 -36.39 -22.01
C LYS A 493 -13.69 -36.87 -20.61
N ALA A 494 -14.69 -36.84 -19.72
CA ALA A 494 -14.66 -37.60 -18.48
C ALA A 494 -14.33 -39.06 -18.84
N VAL A 495 -13.19 -39.54 -18.38
CA VAL A 495 -12.92 -40.98 -18.33
C VAL A 495 -13.42 -41.44 -16.96
N ALA A 496 -14.30 -42.43 -17.04
CA ALA A 496 -15.06 -43.02 -15.93
C ALA A 496 -14.19 -43.72 -14.89
#